data_AF-A0A967LWL2-F1
#
_entry.id   AF-A0A967LWL2-F1
#
_cell.length_a   1.000
_cell.length_b   1.000
_cell.length_c   1.000
_cell.angle_alpha   90.00
_cell.angle_beta   90.00
_cell.angle_gamma   90.00
#
_symmetry.space_group_name_H-M   'P 1'
#
loop_
_entity.id
_entity.type
_entity.pdbx_description
1 polymer ?
#
loop_
_entity_poly.entity_id
_entity_poly.type
_entity_poly.pdbx_seq_one_letter_code
_entity_poly.pdbx_strand_id
1 'polypeptide(L)'
;IFRFERIVTMKILEAVAKTIIFTGLIVGYAYAIEYFLAWYSHNIVEIEAFRWRAVGDYSVEFWIMVVCNSVVPLLFFFRKIRTSIPWLLGISILINVGMWYERFVIIIGSVAHDFIPHAWGLYRPSAIEFGIMIGSFSLFFLFFLLFVKHLPSISMTEMKETLDHGESHGD
;
A
#
# COMPACT_ATOMS: atom_id res chain seq x y z
N ILE A 1 -7.55 -9.95 -29.18
CA ILE A 1 -6.39 -9.41 -29.95
C ILE A 1 -5.11 -9.33 -29.12
N PHE A 2 -5.16 -9.22 -27.78
CA PHE A 2 -4.09 -9.74 -26.93
C PHE A 2 -4.70 -10.68 -25.87
N ARG A 3 -4.37 -11.98 -25.92
CA ARG A 3 -4.91 -13.04 -25.04
C ARG A 3 -4.25 -12.99 -23.65
N PHE A 4 -4.30 -11.83 -22.97
CA PHE A 4 -3.66 -11.63 -21.67
C PHE A 4 -4.20 -12.58 -20.58
N GLU A 5 -5.41 -13.14 -20.72
CA GLU A 5 -5.96 -14.16 -19.81
C GLU A 5 -5.14 -15.45 -19.73
N ARG A 6 -4.35 -15.78 -20.77
CA ARG A 6 -3.44 -16.95 -20.71
C ARG A 6 -2.13 -16.65 -19.98
N ILE A 7 -1.77 -15.37 -19.86
CA ILE A 7 -0.50 -14.92 -19.28
C ILE A 7 -0.72 -14.51 -17.82
N VAL A 8 -1.77 -13.74 -17.54
CA VAL A 8 -2.21 -13.36 -16.19
C VAL A 8 -3.28 -14.34 -15.73
N THR A 9 -2.84 -15.50 -15.27
CA THR A 9 -3.75 -16.55 -14.77
C THR A 9 -4.25 -16.20 -13.37
N MET A 10 -5.47 -16.64 -13.02
CA MET A 10 -6.03 -16.50 -11.67
C MET A 10 -5.12 -17.07 -10.57
N LYS A 11 -4.32 -18.10 -10.87
CA LYS A 11 -3.31 -18.65 -9.95
C LYS A 11 -2.23 -17.62 -9.57
N ILE A 12 -1.79 -16.80 -10.53
CA ILE A 12 -0.80 -15.74 -10.31
C ILE A 12 -1.41 -14.64 -9.44
N LEU A 13 -2.64 -14.21 -9.76
CA LEU A 13 -3.35 -13.22 -8.94
C LEU A 13 -3.58 -13.70 -7.50
N GLU A 14 -3.91 -14.98 -7.32
CA GLU A 14 -4.04 -15.57 -5.98
C GLU A 14 -2.70 -15.62 -5.24
N ALA A 15 -1.60 -15.94 -5.94
CA ALA A 15 -0.26 -15.91 -5.36
C ALA A 15 0.15 -14.49 -4.92
N VAL A 16 -0.11 -13.49 -5.77
CA VAL A 16 0.12 -12.06 -5.43
C VAL A 16 -0.76 -11.63 -4.25
N ALA A 17 -2.03 -12.05 -4.20
CA ALA A 17 -2.87 -11.76 -3.04
C ALA A 17 -2.31 -12.38 -1.74
N LYS A 18 -1.73 -13.58 -1.81
CA LYS A 18 -1.07 -14.21 -0.64
C LYS A 18 0.19 -13.45 -0.20
N THR A 19 0.99 -12.93 -1.13
CA THR A 19 2.16 -12.11 -0.76
C THR A 19 1.75 -10.76 -0.17
N ILE A 20 0.64 -10.17 -0.63
CA ILE A 20 0.04 -8.97 -0.03
C ILE A 20 -0.43 -9.23 1.41
N ILE A 21 -1.07 -10.38 1.68
CA ILE A 21 -1.42 -10.76 3.06
C ILE A 21 -0.17 -10.84 3.94
N PHE A 22 0.87 -11.52 3.45
CA PHE A 22 2.11 -11.71 4.21
C PHE A 22 2.77 -10.38 4.56
N THR A 23 2.91 -9.49 3.58
CA THR A 23 3.49 -8.16 3.80
C THR A 23 2.60 -7.28 4.69
N GLY A 24 1.28 -7.33 4.54
CA GLY A 24 0.33 -6.64 5.42
C GLY A 24 0.42 -7.11 6.89
N LEU A 25 0.66 -8.41 7.13
CA LEU A 25 0.89 -8.94 8.47
C LEU A 25 2.19 -8.41 9.09
N ILE A 26 3.26 -8.31 8.31
CA ILE A 26 4.54 -7.72 8.77
C ILE A 26 4.34 -6.27 9.19
N VAL A 27 3.65 -5.48 8.35
CA VAL A 27 3.37 -4.07 8.63
C VAL A 27 2.47 -3.92 9.86
N GLY A 28 1.40 -4.71 9.97
CA GLY A 28 0.54 -4.70 11.15
C GLY A 28 1.27 -5.09 12.44
N TYR A 29 2.21 -6.04 12.36
CA TYR A 29 3.08 -6.40 13.48
C TYR A 29 4.01 -5.25 13.87
N ALA A 30 4.60 -4.55 12.90
CA ALA A 30 5.45 -3.38 13.16
C ALA A 30 4.68 -2.29 13.91
N TYR A 31 3.45 -1.95 13.50
CA TYR A 31 2.62 -0.97 14.22
C TYR A 31 2.30 -1.39 15.65
N ALA A 32 2.00 -2.68 15.87
CA ALA A 32 1.74 -3.19 17.20
C ALA A 32 2.98 -3.08 18.10
N ILE A 33 4.16 -3.37 17.57
CA ILE A 33 5.43 -3.20 18.29
C ILE A 33 5.74 -1.74 18.57
N GLU A 34 5.55 -0.83 17.62
CA GLU A 34 5.79 0.61 17.84
C GLU A 34 4.94 1.13 19.00
N TYR A 35 3.66 0.76 19.04
CA TYR A 35 2.77 1.14 20.12
C TYR A 35 3.18 0.49 21.46
N PHE A 36 3.61 -0.78 21.42
CA PHE A 36 4.09 -1.50 22.60
C PHE A 36 5.38 -0.89 23.16
N LEU A 37 6.34 -0.55 22.30
CA LEU A 37 7.61 0.08 22.69
C LEU A 37 7.39 1.49 23.23
N ALA A 38 6.52 2.28 22.61
CA ALA A 38 6.16 3.60 23.13
C ALA A 38 5.57 3.53 24.54
N TRP A 39 4.69 2.55 24.80
CA TRP A 39 4.17 2.30 26.13
C TRP A 39 5.23 1.79 27.10
N TYR A 40 6.10 0.87 26.66
CA TYR A 40 7.17 0.30 27.47
C TYR A 40 8.27 1.31 27.83
N SER A 41 8.58 2.26 26.94
CA SER A 41 9.60 3.30 27.10
C SER A 41 9.35 4.20 28.33
N HIS A 42 8.09 4.36 28.78
CA HIS A 42 7.69 5.26 29.89
C HIS A 42 8.14 6.72 29.71
N ASN A 43 8.58 7.11 28.52
CA ASN A 43 8.89 8.50 28.22
C ASN A 43 7.59 9.27 27.98
N ILE A 44 7.35 10.28 28.82
CA ILE A 44 6.15 11.12 28.77
C ILE A 44 6.00 11.75 27.37
N VAL A 45 7.09 12.17 26.74
CA VAL A 45 7.03 12.80 25.42
C VAL A 45 6.61 11.81 24.32
N GLU A 46 7.13 10.59 24.33
CA GLU A 46 6.78 9.57 23.33
C GLU A 46 5.34 9.06 23.51
N ILE A 47 4.92 8.83 24.76
CA ILE A 47 3.55 8.39 25.06
C ILE A 47 2.54 9.46 24.64
N GLU A 48 2.83 10.73 24.91
CA GLU A 48 1.99 11.85 24.49
C GLU A 48 1.93 11.97 22.95
N ALA A 49 3.05 11.84 22.25
CA ALA A 49 3.09 11.88 20.79
C ALA A 49 2.27 10.74 20.14
N PHE A 50 2.38 9.50 20.66
CA PHE A 50 1.58 8.37 20.18
C PHE A 50 0.10 8.50 20.54
N ARG A 51 -0.22 9.02 21.73
CA ARG A 51 -1.61 9.30 22.12
C ARG A 51 -2.23 10.37 21.24
N TRP A 52 -1.47 11.42 20.92
CA TRP A 52 -1.92 12.49 20.05
C TRP A 52 -2.09 12.03 18.60
N ARG A 53 -1.29 11.06 18.14
CA ARG A 53 -1.51 10.40 16.85
C ARG A 53 -2.81 9.58 16.80
N ALA A 54 -3.21 8.95 17.90
CA ALA A 54 -4.42 8.12 17.97
C ALA A 54 -5.72 8.90 18.28
N VAL A 55 -5.64 10.01 19.01
CA VAL A 55 -6.81 10.75 19.54
C VAL A 55 -6.81 12.24 19.15
N GLY A 56 -5.71 12.77 18.65
CA GLY A 56 -5.57 14.18 18.26
C GLY A 56 -6.19 14.50 16.90
N ASP A 57 -5.80 15.66 16.36
CA ASP A 57 -6.39 16.22 15.15
C ASP A 57 -6.16 15.36 13.89
N TYR A 58 -5.13 14.50 13.88
CA TYR A 58 -4.84 13.55 12.78
C TYR A 58 -5.30 12.10 13.07
N SER A 59 -6.21 11.93 14.02
CA SER A 59 -6.70 10.59 14.42
C SER A 59 -7.41 9.86 13.28
N VAL A 60 -8.17 10.59 12.45
CA VAL A 60 -8.90 10.00 11.32
C VAL A 60 -7.94 9.38 10.31
N GLU A 61 -6.87 10.08 9.96
CA GLU A 61 -5.83 9.63 9.05
C GLU A 61 -5.09 8.42 9.61
N PHE A 62 -4.81 8.40 10.90
CA PHE A 62 -4.20 7.25 11.59
C PHE A 62 -5.11 6.02 11.55
N TRP A 63 -6.40 6.15 11.84
CA TRP A 63 -7.34 5.02 11.77
C TRP A 63 -7.53 4.51 10.35
N ILE A 64 -7.57 5.40 9.34
CA ILE A 64 -7.62 5.01 7.92
C ILE A 64 -6.37 4.20 7.54
N MET A 65 -5.18 4.67 7.95
CA MET A 65 -3.92 3.95 7.77
C MET A 65 -3.97 2.54 8.37
N VAL A 66 -4.33 2.42 9.65
CA VAL A 66 -4.36 1.13 10.36
C VAL A 66 -5.37 0.17 9.72
N VAL A 67 -6.57 0.65 9.39
CA VAL A 67 -7.61 -0.19 8.76
C VAL A 67 -7.19 -0.61 7.35
N CYS A 68 -6.68 0.31 6.53
CA CYS A 68 -6.31 0.00 5.14
C CYS A 68 -5.04 -0.85 5.01
N ASN A 69 -4.10 -0.76 5.96
CA ASN A 69 -2.86 -1.54 5.90
C ASN A 69 -2.92 -2.84 6.70
N SER A 70 -3.70 -2.92 7.78
CA SER A 70 -3.78 -4.13 8.60
C SER A 70 -5.06 -4.93 8.39
N VAL A 71 -6.22 -4.28 8.22
CA VAL A 71 -7.51 -4.99 8.12
C VAL A 71 -7.83 -5.38 6.67
N VAL A 72 -7.62 -4.47 5.73
CA VAL A 72 -7.95 -4.68 4.32
C VAL A 72 -7.18 -5.85 3.69
N PRO A 73 -5.86 -6.04 3.92
CA PRO A 73 -5.15 -7.23 3.43
C PRO A 73 -5.67 -8.53 4.03
N LEU A 74 -6.15 -8.52 5.29
CA LEU A 74 -6.72 -9.73 5.93
C LEU A 74 -8.01 -10.20 5.26
N LEU A 75 -8.74 -9.32 4.55
CA LEU A 75 -9.92 -9.72 3.77
C LEU A 75 -9.56 -10.71 2.66
N PHE A 76 -8.31 -10.72 2.18
CA PHE A 76 -7.85 -11.73 1.23
C PHE A 76 -7.72 -13.13 1.84
N PHE A 77 -7.90 -13.34 3.15
CA PHE A 77 -7.97 -14.69 3.70
C PHE A 77 -9.15 -15.48 3.08
N PHE A 78 -10.25 -14.79 2.78
CA PHE A 78 -11.41 -15.38 2.13
C PHE A 78 -11.14 -15.75 0.67
N ARG A 79 -11.26 -17.04 0.35
CA ARG A 79 -11.06 -17.56 -1.01
C ARG A 79 -11.99 -16.92 -2.05
N LYS A 80 -13.21 -16.53 -1.65
CA LYS A 80 -14.18 -15.83 -2.50
C LYS A 80 -13.70 -14.44 -2.95
N ILE A 81 -12.93 -13.75 -2.11
CA ILE A 81 -12.42 -12.40 -2.38
C ILE A 81 -11.18 -12.47 -3.28
N ARG A 82 -10.30 -13.47 -3.06
CA ARG A 82 -9.09 -13.70 -3.89
C ARG A 82 -9.34 -14.21 -5.30
N THR A 83 -10.52 -14.75 -5.57
CA THR A 83 -10.87 -15.36 -6.87
C THR A 83 -11.75 -14.44 -7.73
N SER A 84 -11.93 -13.18 -7.31
CA SER A 84 -12.75 -12.21 -8.02
C SER A 84 -11.94 -10.98 -8.38
N ILE A 85 -11.80 -10.71 -9.69
CA ILE A 85 -11.01 -9.59 -10.23
C ILE A 85 -11.49 -8.22 -9.70
N PRO A 86 -12.81 -7.92 -9.65
CA PRO A 86 -13.29 -6.65 -9.10
C PRO A 86 -12.87 -6.41 -7.65
N TRP A 87 -12.91 -7.47 -6.82
CA TRP A 87 -12.49 -7.38 -5.42
C TRP A 87 -10.98 -7.18 -5.27
N LEU A 88 -10.17 -7.89 -6.07
CA LEU A 88 -8.72 -7.71 -6.09
C LEU A 88 -8.33 -6.26 -6.45
N LEU A 89 -9.01 -5.67 -7.44
CA LEU A 89 -8.75 -4.29 -7.88
C LEU A 89 -9.24 -3.25 -6.87
N GLY A 90 -10.43 -3.43 -6.29
CA GLY A 90 -10.93 -2.52 -5.25
C GLY A 90 -10.03 -2.51 -4.01
N ILE A 91 -9.59 -3.69 -3.57
CA ILE A 91 -8.71 -3.82 -2.42
C ILE A 91 -7.31 -3.26 -2.70
N SER A 92 -6.75 -3.47 -3.90
CA SER A 92 -5.42 -2.93 -4.22
C SER A 92 -5.40 -1.39 -4.23
N ILE A 93 -6.48 -0.74 -4.66
CA ILE A 93 -6.62 0.71 -4.57
C ILE A 93 -6.67 1.16 -3.10
N LEU A 94 -7.47 0.49 -2.27
CA LEU A 94 -7.56 0.80 -0.83
C LEU A 94 -6.21 0.66 -0.12
N ILE A 95 -5.44 -0.38 -0.44
CA ILE A 95 -4.09 -0.57 0.13
C ILE A 95 -3.16 0.56 -0.31
N ASN A 96 -3.17 0.96 -1.59
CA ASN A 96 -2.33 2.07 -2.04
C ASN A 96 -2.69 3.39 -1.32
N VAL A 97 -3.98 3.66 -1.12
CA VAL A 97 -4.44 4.81 -0.34
C VAL A 97 -3.98 4.70 1.11
N GLY A 98 -4.08 3.51 1.72
CA GLY A 98 -3.58 3.24 3.08
C GLY A 98 -2.08 3.50 3.23
N MET A 99 -1.25 3.00 2.31
CA MET A 99 0.20 3.21 2.30
C MET A 99 0.57 4.69 2.12
N TRP A 100 -0.23 5.45 1.38
CA TRP A 100 -0.04 6.89 1.27
C TRP A 100 -0.35 7.61 2.60
N TYR A 101 -1.47 7.27 3.24
CA TYR A 101 -1.81 7.80 4.56
C TYR A 101 -0.80 7.41 5.64
N GLU A 102 -0.20 6.21 5.56
CA GLU A 102 0.90 5.83 6.42
C GLU A 102 2.06 6.83 6.35
N ARG A 103 2.50 7.18 5.14
CA ARG A 103 3.58 8.15 4.96
C ARG A 103 3.18 9.54 5.45
N PHE A 104 1.94 9.95 5.21
CA PHE A 104 1.39 11.21 5.71
C PHE A 104 1.43 11.27 7.24
N VAL A 105 0.92 10.26 7.93
CA VAL A 105 0.81 10.21 9.41
C VAL A 105 2.17 10.10 10.10
N ILE A 106 3.11 9.34 9.53
CA ILE A 106 4.47 9.24 10.08
C ILE A 106 5.19 10.58 9.97
N ILE A 107 5.21 11.19 8.78
CA ILE A 107 5.97 12.43 8.52
C ILE A 107 5.33 13.61 9.27
N ILE A 108 4.04 13.87 9.07
CA ILE A 108 3.38 15.04 9.64
C ILE A 108 3.17 14.86 11.13
N GLY A 109 2.81 13.65 11.59
CA GLY A 109 2.67 13.40 13.02
C GLY A 109 4.00 13.58 13.77
N SER A 110 5.15 13.23 13.16
CA SER A 110 6.46 13.45 13.79
C SER A 110 6.85 14.93 13.85
N VAL A 111 6.43 15.75 12.88
CA VAL A 111 6.76 17.19 12.84
C VAL A 111 5.80 18.01 13.69
N ALA A 112 4.52 17.61 13.74
CA ALA A 112 3.48 18.37 14.43
C ALA A 112 3.63 18.33 15.96
N HIS A 113 4.17 17.24 16.52
CA HIS A 113 4.43 17.07 17.95
C HIS A 113 5.87 16.58 18.16
N ASP A 114 6.81 17.52 18.04
CA ASP A 114 8.23 17.28 18.34
C ASP A 114 8.55 17.61 19.82
N PHE A 115 9.78 17.31 20.26
CA PHE A 115 10.28 17.48 21.62
C PHE A 115 10.12 18.90 22.20
N ILE A 116 9.98 19.93 21.36
CA ILE A 116 9.87 21.34 21.76
C ILE A 116 8.40 21.79 21.63
N PRO A 117 7.68 22.04 22.75
CA PRO A 117 6.26 22.40 22.73
C PRO A 117 5.91 23.68 21.97
N HIS A 118 6.86 24.61 21.85
CA HIS A 118 6.66 25.89 21.16
C HIS A 118 6.66 25.76 19.62
N ALA A 119 7.14 24.63 19.07
CA ALA A 119 7.22 24.39 17.63
C ALA A 119 6.02 23.60 17.09
N TRP A 120 5.02 23.30 17.93
CA TRP A 120 3.87 22.52 17.51
C TRP A 120 3.04 23.27 16.47
N GLY A 121 2.82 22.63 15.33
CA GLY A 121 2.16 23.21 14.18
C GLY A 121 1.19 22.23 13.53
N LEU A 122 0.03 22.75 13.13
CA LEU A 122 -0.95 22.01 12.35
C LEU A 122 -0.66 22.23 10.86
N TYR A 123 -0.36 21.16 10.15
CA TYR A 123 -0.20 21.15 8.70
C TYR A 123 -1.55 20.83 8.06
N ARG A 124 -2.03 21.76 7.22
CA ARG A 124 -3.19 21.54 6.37
C ARG A 124 -2.75 21.70 4.92
N PRO A 125 -2.82 20.63 4.10
CA PRO A 125 -2.36 20.70 2.73
C PRO A 125 -3.18 21.72 1.94
N SER A 126 -2.46 22.58 1.21
CA SER A 126 -3.01 23.56 0.30
C SER A 126 -3.48 22.91 -1.00
N ALA A 127 -4.41 23.56 -1.70
CA ALA A 127 -4.90 23.11 -3.00
C ALA A 127 -3.77 22.94 -4.04
N ILE A 128 -2.68 23.72 -3.90
CA ILE A 128 -1.51 23.62 -4.79
C ILE A 128 -0.76 22.30 -4.58
N GLU A 129 -0.62 21.84 -3.33
CA GLU A 129 0.06 20.58 -3.01
C GLU A 129 -0.72 19.37 -3.55
N PHE A 130 -2.06 19.41 -3.46
CA PHE A 130 -2.92 18.44 -4.14
C PHE A 130 -2.78 18.51 -5.67
N GLY A 131 -2.66 19.70 -6.25
CA GLY A 131 -2.41 19.89 -7.66
C GLY A 131 -1.10 19.25 -8.13
N ILE A 132 -0.02 19.40 -7.34
CA ILE A 132 1.27 18.76 -7.60
C ILE A 132 1.13 17.23 -7.52
N MET A 133 0.45 16.70 -6.51
CA MET A 133 0.21 15.26 -6.37
C MET A 133 -0.55 14.69 -7.58
N ILE A 134 -1.65 15.31 -7.99
CA ILE A 134 -2.44 14.89 -9.17
C ILE A 134 -1.62 15.04 -10.46
N GLY A 135 -0.80 16.09 -10.55
CA GLY A 135 0.13 16.30 -11.65
C GLY A 135 1.14 15.16 -11.78
N SER A 136 1.74 14.72 -10.66
CA SER A 136 2.67 13.58 -10.64
C SER A 136 1.99 12.26 -11.06
N PHE A 137 0.76 11.99 -10.61
CA PHE A 137 -0.01 10.83 -11.07
C PHE A 137 -0.26 10.89 -12.58
N SER A 138 -0.67 12.05 -13.08
CA SER A 138 -0.95 12.25 -14.51
C SER A 138 0.30 12.05 -15.37
N LEU A 139 1.45 12.55 -14.90
CA LEU A 139 2.74 12.39 -15.58
C LEU A 139 3.23 10.93 -15.54
N PHE A 140 3.02 10.21 -14.43
CA PHE A 140 3.28 8.78 -14.35
C PHE A 140 2.45 8.00 -15.38
N PHE A 141 1.13 8.23 -15.45
CA PHE A 141 0.28 7.57 -16.44
C PHE A 141 0.65 7.93 -17.88
N LEU A 142 1.03 9.18 -18.15
CA LEU A 142 1.52 9.62 -19.45
C LEU A 142 2.74 8.79 -19.88
N PHE A 143 3.76 8.68 -19.03
CA PHE A 143 4.96 7.89 -19.34
C PHE A 143 4.68 6.39 -19.39
N PHE A 144 3.82 5.87 -18.52
CA PHE A 144 3.42 4.46 -18.56
C PHE A 144 2.70 4.11 -19.86
N LEU A 145 1.76 4.93 -20.32
CA LEU A 145 1.06 4.73 -21.60
C LEU A 145 2.02 4.87 -22.79
N LEU A 146 2.97 5.81 -22.73
CA LEU A 146 4.02 5.95 -23.74
C LEU A 146 4.87 4.68 -23.80
N PHE A 147 5.30 4.15 -22.65
CA PHE A 147 6.07 2.92 -22.55
C PHE A 147 5.32 1.73 -23.14
N VAL A 148 4.07 1.48 -22.73
CA VAL A 148 3.24 0.37 -23.24
C VAL A 148 3.00 0.48 -24.74
N LYS A 149 2.96 1.70 -25.30
CA LYS A 149 2.78 1.93 -26.73
C LYS A 149 4.06 1.70 -27.54
N HIS A 150 5.24 2.05 -27.01
CA HIS A 150 6.50 2.02 -27.77
C HIS A 150 7.35 0.77 -27.52
N LEU A 151 7.16 0.09 -26.38
CA LEU A 151 7.94 -1.08 -25.98
C LEU A 151 7.02 -2.28 -25.69
N PRO A 152 7.45 -3.52 -26.00
CA PRO A 152 6.68 -4.70 -25.65
C PRO A 152 6.60 -4.82 -24.12
N SER A 153 5.38 -4.71 -23.59
CA SER A 153 5.10 -4.73 -22.15
C SER A 153 5.35 -6.09 -21.47
N ILE A 154 5.55 -7.16 -22.25
CA ILE A 154 5.86 -8.50 -21.77
C ILE A 154 7.18 -8.95 -22.36
N SER A 155 8.07 -9.51 -21.53
CA SER A 155 9.27 -10.18 -22.00
C SER A 155 8.90 -11.40 -22.86
N MET A 156 9.15 -11.31 -24.17
CA MET A 156 8.89 -12.41 -25.10
C MET A 156 9.84 -13.60 -24.88
N THR A 157 11.00 -13.39 -24.25
CA THR A 157 11.98 -14.45 -23.96
C THR A 157 11.46 -15.37 -22.85
N GLU A 158 10.99 -14.81 -21.73
CA GLU A 158 10.42 -15.55 -20.60
C GLU A 158 9.16 -16.34 -20.99
N MET A 159 8.34 -15.78 -21.89
CA MET A 159 7.16 -16.49 -22.41
C MET A 159 7.54 -17.71 -23.27
N LYS A 160 8.69 -17.68 -23.96
CA LYS A 160 9.15 -18.82 -24.75
C LYS A 160 9.68 -19.95 -23.87
N GLU A 161 10.44 -19.63 -22.83
CA GLU A 161 10.97 -20.63 -21.88
C GLU A 161 9.86 -21.34 -21.10
N THR A 162 8.81 -20.61 -20.70
CA THR A 162 7.65 -21.20 -20.02
C THR A 162 6.77 -22.07 -20.91
N LEU A 163 6.76 -21.84 -22.24
CA LEU A 163 6.11 -22.73 -23.21
C LEU A 163 6.94 -24.00 -23.46
N ASP A 164 8.26 -23.86 -23.58
CA ASP A 164 9.21 -24.97 -23.81
C ASP A 164 9.23 -25.97 -22.63
N HIS A 165 9.16 -25.47 -21.39
CA HIS A 165 9.02 -26.33 -20.20
C HIS A 165 7.63 -26.95 -20.03
N GLY A 166 6.59 -26.38 -20.65
CA GLY A 166 5.23 -26.91 -20.63
C GLY A 166 5.05 -28.17 -21.48
N GLU A 167 5.83 -28.33 -22.55
CA GLU A 167 5.79 -29.50 -23.43
C GLU A 167 6.60 -30.69 -22.92
N SER A 168 7.52 -30.51 -21.96
CA SER A 168 8.32 -31.61 -21.41
C SER A 168 7.63 -32.43 -20.30
N HIS A 169 6.41 -32.06 -19.87
CA HIS A 169 5.66 -32.72 -18.79
C HIS A 169 4.27 -33.24 -19.21
N GLY A 170 4.06 -33.47 -20.51
CA GLY A 170 2.92 -34.21 -21.03
C GLY A 170 3.36 -34.98 -22.27
N ASP A 171 3.31 -36.30 -22.18
CA ASP A 171 3.53 -37.32 -23.23
C ASP A 171 3.63 -36.86 -24.69
#